data_AF-A0A0K0CVE8-F1
#
_entry.id   AF-A0A0K0CVE8-F1
#
_cell.length_a   1.000
_cell.length_b   1.000
_cell.length_c   1.000
_cell.angle_alpha   90.00
_cell.angle_beta   90.00
_cell.angle_gamma   90.00
#
_symmetry.space_group_name_H-M   'P 1'
#
loop_
_entity.id
_entity.type
_entity.pdbx_description
1 polymer ?
#
loop_
_entity_poly.entity_id
_entity_poly.type
_entity_poly.pdbx_seq_one_letter_code
_entity_poly.pdbx_strand_id
1 'polypeptide(L)'
;MTRAIGYPRILSLENFRTPNFKLVAELLEWIVRRFDPSAAISAEQTATEQERVLFIKQAVLLLLQNTRLKLNPRKLYQADGYAVQELLPAVKLLYEAGKRTHAEDLHTHWNAVKSRLNAKMQEIRIARQLSTQLPQTGAALHELLLEGENLQQQRNRATSRTIPLAEAEKTVQNSIEAIVADTEVQNKLSNVSSDEVALDEKIERKAREYEQMQKRYVKLQSFRPQYMDEYERLESKLKELYELLQYR
;
A
#
# COMPACT_ATOMS: atom_id res chain seq x y z
N MET A 1 -2.33 37.20 59.34
CA MET A 1 -2.18 36.83 57.91
C MET A 1 -1.81 38.03 57.04
N THR A 2 -2.59 39.11 57.08
CA THR A 2 -2.34 40.35 56.30
C THR A 2 -0.96 40.98 56.53
N ARG A 3 -0.47 41.01 57.78
CA ARG A 3 0.90 41.46 58.09
C ARG A 3 1.98 40.58 57.45
N ALA A 4 1.78 39.26 57.44
CA ALA A 4 2.75 38.32 56.88
C ALA A 4 2.85 38.38 55.36
N ILE A 5 1.78 38.83 54.69
CA ILE A 5 1.79 39.14 53.25
C ILE A 5 2.20 40.60 52.96
N GLY A 6 2.65 41.37 53.95
CA GLY A 6 3.17 42.72 53.75
C GLY A 6 2.11 43.79 53.49
N TYR A 7 0.90 43.63 54.03
CA TYR A 7 -0.08 44.72 54.04
C TYR A 7 0.42 45.84 54.98
N PRO A 8 0.49 47.12 54.53
CA PRO A 8 1.21 48.18 55.24
C PRO A 8 0.50 48.65 56.52
N ARG A 9 -0.83 48.48 56.61
CA ARG A 9 -1.63 48.97 57.75
C ARG A 9 -1.91 47.84 58.74
N ILE A 10 -1.87 48.15 60.03
CA ILE A 10 -2.27 47.20 61.08
C ILE A 10 -3.79 47.03 61.03
N LEU A 11 -4.26 45.79 60.90
CA LEU A 11 -5.68 45.44 60.88
C LEU A 11 -6.05 44.68 62.15
N SER A 12 -7.08 45.15 62.84
CA SER A 12 -7.75 44.46 63.94
C SER A 12 -9.21 44.17 63.57
N LEU A 13 -9.78 43.10 64.12
CA LEU A 13 -11.22 42.82 64.02
C LEU A 13 -12.06 43.95 64.62
N GLU A 14 -11.49 44.71 65.56
CA GLU A 14 -12.15 45.87 66.15
C GLU A 14 -12.44 46.99 65.15
N ASN A 15 -11.66 47.09 64.07
CA ASN A 15 -11.86 48.10 63.03
C ASN A 15 -13.15 47.88 62.20
N PHE A 16 -13.79 46.71 62.33
CA PHE A 16 -14.99 46.31 61.61
C PHE A 16 -16.18 46.01 62.55
N ARG A 17 -16.10 46.41 63.83
CA ARG A 17 -17.27 46.39 64.74
C ARG A 17 -18.38 47.31 64.26
N THR A 18 -18.02 48.39 63.57
CA THR A 18 -18.91 49.27 62.83
C THR A 18 -18.50 49.28 61.35
N PRO A 19 -19.44 49.49 60.40
CA PRO A 19 -19.12 49.57 58.98
C PRO A 19 -17.99 50.58 58.68
N ASN A 20 -16.93 50.10 58.03
CA ASN A 20 -15.75 50.89 57.68
C ASN A 20 -15.38 50.68 56.20
N PHE A 21 -16.16 51.31 55.32
CA PHE A 21 -16.00 51.13 53.88
C PHE A 21 -14.63 51.57 53.38
N LYS A 22 -14.09 52.68 53.91
CA LYS A 22 -12.76 53.18 53.52
C LYS A 22 -11.68 52.12 53.74
N LEU A 23 -11.72 51.42 54.87
CA LEU A 23 -10.78 50.35 55.16
C LEU A 23 -10.97 49.13 54.25
N VAL A 24 -12.22 48.76 53.93
CA VAL A 24 -12.50 47.69 52.95
C VAL A 24 -11.98 48.07 51.57
N ALA A 25 -12.19 49.32 51.14
CA ALA A 25 -11.75 49.80 49.84
C ALA A 25 -10.21 49.78 49.73
N GLU A 26 -9.50 50.35 50.70
CA GLU A 26 -8.04 50.32 50.77
C GLU A 26 -7.49 48.88 50.75
N LEU A 27 -8.09 47.99 51.55
CA LEU A 27 -7.67 46.58 51.62
C LEU A 27 -7.97 45.86 50.30
N LEU A 28 -9.13 46.08 49.71
CA LEU A 28 -9.55 45.43 48.48
C LEU A 28 -8.73 45.90 47.26
N GLU A 29 -8.44 47.19 47.15
CA GLU A 29 -7.50 47.74 46.16
C GLU A 29 -6.12 47.08 46.30
N TRP A 30 -5.60 47.02 47.52
CA TRP A 30 -4.32 46.39 47.77
C TRP A 30 -4.32 44.91 47.35
N ILE A 31 -5.37 44.14 47.70
CA ILE A 31 -5.50 42.74 47.29
C ILE A 31 -5.52 42.62 45.78
N VAL A 32 -6.34 43.42 45.08
CA VAL A 32 -6.43 43.43 43.61
C VAL A 32 -5.07 43.69 42.98
N ARG A 33 -4.33 44.70 43.47
CA ARG A 33 -3.00 45.04 42.94
C ARG A 33 -1.92 43.98 43.20
N ARG A 34 -2.14 43.07 44.16
CA ARG A 34 -1.25 41.93 44.37
C ARG A 34 -1.47 40.80 43.36
N PHE A 35 -2.65 40.73 42.76
CA PHE A 35 -2.95 39.79 41.67
C PHE A 35 -2.72 40.40 40.29
N ASP A 36 -2.93 41.70 40.15
CA ASP A 36 -2.70 42.45 38.91
C ASP A 36 -2.12 43.83 39.22
N PRO A 37 -0.79 44.01 39.09
CA PRO A 37 -0.13 45.29 39.34
C PRO A 37 -0.59 46.43 38.42
N SER A 38 -1.18 46.11 37.26
CA SER A 38 -1.68 47.08 36.29
C SER A 38 -3.15 47.43 36.44
N ALA A 39 -3.83 46.83 37.44
CA ALA A 39 -5.25 47.04 37.67
C ALA A 39 -5.58 48.53 37.92
N ALA A 40 -6.38 49.10 37.02
CA ALA A 40 -6.87 50.48 37.09
C ALA A 40 -8.02 50.62 38.11
N ILE A 41 -7.70 50.49 39.41
CA ILE A 41 -8.65 50.63 40.52
C ILE A 41 -8.07 51.58 41.58
N SER A 42 -8.91 52.42 42.18
CA SER A 42 -8.54 53.38 43.23
C SER A 42 -9.60 53.47 44.32
N ALA A 43 -9.20 53.27 45.58
CA ALA A 43 -10.04 53.43 46.76
C ALA A 43 -10.25 54.90 47.16
N GLU A 44 -9.51 55.83 46.56
CA GLU A 44 -9.65 57.27 46.86
C GLU A 44 -10.91 57.87 46.23
N GLN A 45 -11.38 57.28 45.12
CA GLN A 45 -12.57 57.71 44.37
C GLN A 45 -13.82 56.96 44.81
N THR A 46 -14.15 57.01 46.10
CA THR A 46 -15.32 56.31 46.69
C THR A 46 -16.17 57.19 47.60
N ALA A 47 -16.29 58.48 47.28
CA ALA A 47 -16.99 59.47 48.08
C ALA A 47 -18.52 59.26 48.02
N THR A 48 -19.05 59.00 46.83
CA THR A 48 -20.49 58.78 46.61
C THR A 48 -20.88 57.30 46.72
N GLU A 49 -22.15 57.02 47.01
CA GLU A 49 -22.67 55.64 47.03
C GLU A 49 -22.52 54.94 45.67
N GLN A 50 -22.73 55.68 44.59
CA GLN A 50 -22.60 55.16 43.23
C GLN A 50 -21.15 54.75 42.94
N GLU A 51 -20.18 55.58 43.32
CA GLU A 51 -18.75 55.26 43.21
C GLU A 51 -18.37 54.03 44.04
N ARG A 52 -18.87 53.93 45.28
CA ARG A 52 -18.64 52.75 46.13
C ARG A 52 -19.14 51.46 45.46
N VAL A 53 -20.34 51.49 44.88
CA VAL A 53 -20.90 50.32 44.18
C VAL A 53 -20.09 49.97 42.94
N LEU A 54 -19.65 50.97 42.17
CA LEU A 54 -18.82 50.75 40.98
C LEU A 54 -17.46 50.14 41.37
N PHE A 55 -16.80 50.69 42.39
CA PHE A 55 -15.55 50.19 42.93
C PHE A 55 -15.64 48.71 43.34
N ILE A 56 -16.66 48.34 44.12
CA ILE A 56 -16.85 46.94 44.54
C ILE A 56 -17.09 46.03 43.34
N LYS A 57 -17.94 46.43 42.39
CA LYS A 57 -18.19 45.63 41.18
C LYS A 57 -16.91 45.40 40.39
N GLN A 58 -16.11 46.46 40.21
CA GLN A 58 -14.86 46.39 39.48
C GLN A 58 -13.84 45.49 40.20
N ALA A 59 -13.66 45.66 41.50
CA ALA A 59 -12.75 44.82 42.29
C ALA A 59 -13.13 43.34 42.25
N VAL A 60 -14.42 43.03 42.41
CA VAL A 60 -14.91 41.65 42.36
C VAL A 60 -14.72 41.04 40.97
N LEU A 61 -14.99 41.82 39.91
CA LEU A 61 -14.78 41.37 38.54
C LEU A 61 -13.31 41.05 38.27
N LEU A 62 -12.39 41.95 38.66
CA LEU A 62 -10.95 41.76 38.49
C LEU A 62 -10.45 40.54 39.27
N LEU A 63 -10.91 40.34 40.52
CA LEU A 63 -10.54 39.16 41.30
C LEU A 63 -11.12 37.88 40.70
N LEU A 64 -12.35 37.91 40.18
CA LEU A 64 -12.94 36.75 39.52
C LEU A 64 -12.15 36.37 38.24
N GLN A 65 -11.74 37.37 37.44
CA GLN A 65 -10.97 37.16 36.22
C GLN A 65 -9.56 36.61 36.51
N ASN A 66 -8.87 37.20 37.50
CA ASN A 66 -7.47 36.88 37.78
C ASN A 66 -7.28 35.67 38.69
N THR A 67 -8.24 35.38 39.57
CA THR A 67 -8.09 34.34 40.62
C THR A 67 -9.19 33.29 40.62
N ARG A 68 -10.27 33.49 39.85
CA ARG A 68 -11.50 32.67 39.87
C ARG A 68 -12.22 32.64 41.23
N LEU A 69 -11.85 33.52 42.16
CA LEU A 69 -12.55 33.68 43.43
C LEU A 69 -13.89 34.38 43.21
N LYS A 70 -14.97 33.72 43.63
CA LYS A 70 -16.33 34.28 43.60
C LYS A 70 -16.60 34.98 44.92
N LEU A 71 -16.38 36.29 44.95
CA LEU A 71 -16.68 37.12 46.11
C LEU A 71 -18.10 37.68 46.03
N ASN A 72 -18.76 37.85 47.19
CA ASN A 72 -20.09 38.44 47.31
C ASN A 72 -20.00 39.98 47.44
N PRO A 73 -20.42 40.74 46.40
CA PRO A 73 -20.34 42.20 46.42
C PRO A 73 -21.13 42.86 47.56
N ARG A 74 -22.26 42.26 47.96
CA ARG A 74 -23.12 42.83 49.02
C ARG A 74 -22.43 42.77 50.38
N LYS A 75 -21.77 41.66 50.70
CA LYS A 75 -21.02 41.49 51.95
C LYS A 75 -19.81 42.43 52.01
N LEU A 76 -19.13 42.65 50.88
CA LEU A 76 -18.03 43.62 50.82
C LEU A 76 -18.54 45.05 51.04
N TYR A 77 -19.70 45.40 50.47
CA TYR A 77 -20.29 46.74 50.63
C TYR A 77 -20.79 47.03 52.05
N GLN A 78 -21.24 46.01 52.80
CA GLN A 78 -21.61 46.15 54.22
C GLN A 78 -20.46 46.67 55.09
N ALA A 79 -19.22 46.39 54.67
CA ALA A 79 -17.99 46.89 55.26
C ALA A 79 -17.81 46.64 56.77
N ASP A 80 -18.44 45.60 57.28
CA ASP A 80 -18.39 45.15 58.66
C ASP A 80 -17.69 43.78 58.75
N GLY A 81 -17.95 43.02 59.82
CA GLY A 81 -17.40 41.66 59.98
C GLY A 81 -17.69 40.72 58.81
N TYR A 82 -18.79 40.89 58.07
CA TYR A 82 -19.09 40.07 56.89
C TYR A 82 -18.15 40.37 55.72
N ALA A 83 -17.73 41.63 55.56
CA ALA A 83 -16.72 41.99 54.57
C ALA A 83 -15.38 41.30 54.87
N VAL A 84 -14.99 41.22 56.16
CA VAL A 84 -13.76 40.54 56.58
C VAL A 84 -13.81 39.05 56.24
N GLN A 85 -14.94 38.38 56.50
CA GLN A 85 -15.14 36.98 56.14
C GLN A 85 -15.04 36.78 54.62
N GLU A 86 -15.60 37.70 53.85
CA GLU A 86 -15.60 37.64 52.39
C GLU A 86 -14.21 37.90 51.78
N LEU A 87 -13.37 38.72 52.42
CA LEU A 87 -11.99 38.97 51.98
C LEU A 87 -11.02 37.84 52.34
N LEU A 88 -11.39 36.98 53.29
CA LEU A 88 -10.52 35.95 53.83
C LEU A 88 -10.00 34.94 52.77
N PRO A 89 -10.80 34.44 51.80
CA PRO A 89 -10.31 33.54 50.76
C PRO A 89 -9.19 34.16 49.92
N ALA A 90 -9.31 35.43 49.55
CA ALA A 90 -8.28 36.14 48.78
C ALA A 90 -6.98 36.32 49.60
N VAL A 91 -7.11 36.69 50.88
CA VAL A 91 -5.97 36.84 51.79
C VAL A 91 -5.29 35.49 52.07
N LYS A 92 -6.05 34.41 52.23
CA LYS A 92 -5.54 33.04 52.38
C LYS A 92 -4.74 32.60 51.16
N LEU A 93 -5.27 32.83 49.97
CA LEU A 93 -4.59 32.50 48.72
C LEU A 93 -3.25 33.23 48.60
N LEU A 94 -3.21 34.54 48.88
CA LEU A 94 -1.97 35.33 48.90
C LEU A 94 -0.98 34.82 49.96
N TYR A 95 -1.47 34.44 51.13
CA TYR A 95 -0.63 33.94 52.22
C TYR A 95 -0.03 32.56 51.93
N GLU A 96 -0.80 31.66 51.31
CA GLU A 96 -0.32 30.36 50.88
C GLU A 96 0.68 30.48 49.72
N ALA A 97 0.44 31.38 48.77
CA ALA A 97 1.39 31.68 47.71
C ALA A 97 2.72 32.23 48.29
N GLY A 98 2.63 33.13 49.27
CA GLY A 98 3.79 33.66 49.99
C GLY A 98 4.58 32.60 50.77
N LYS A 99 3.94 31.50 51.21
CA LYS A 99 4.64 30.38 51.85
C LYS A 99 5.39 29.47 50.87
N ARG A 100 4.97 29.43 49.60
CA ARG A 100 5.54 28.56 48.55
C ARG A 100 6.75 29.17 47.84
N THR A 101 7.19 30.36 48.24
CA THR A 101 8.35 31.03 47.63
C THR A 101 9.66 30.59 48.29
N HIS A 102 9.99 29.31 48.18
CA HIS A 102 11.40 28.91 48.11
C HIS A 102 11.82 28.95 46.63
N ALA A 103 12.90 29.65 46.30
CA ALA A 103 13.33 29.87 44.92
C ALA A 103 13.60 28.56 44.14
N GLU A 104 13.93 27.47 44.85
CA GLU A 104 14.15 26.14 44.29
C GLU A 104 12.85 25.47 43.77
N ASP A 105 11.70 25.75 44.41
CA ASP A 105 10.40 25.19 44.02
C ASP A 105 9.83 25.84 42.75
N LEU A 106 10.16 27.10 42.50
CA LEU A 106 9.69 27.81 41.31
C LEU A 106 10.41 27.32 40.05
N HIS A 107 11.72 27.06 40.13
CA HIS A 107 12.51 26.57 39.02
C HIS A 107 12.14 25.12 38.66
N THR A 108 11.94 24.26 39.65
CA THR A 108 11.48 22.88 39.44
C THR A 108 10.08 22.84 38.84
N HIS A 109 9.15 23.67 39.31
CA HIS A 109 7.81 23.78 38.74
C HIS A 109 7.84 24.28 37.28
N TRP A 110 8.63 25.33 37.00
CA TRP A 110 8.79 25.86 35.64
C TRP A 110 9.34 24.80 34.67
N ASN A 111 10.35 24.02 35.11
CA ASN A 111 10.90 22.95 34.31
C ASN A 111 9.87 21.82 34.06
N ALA A 112 9.04 21.49 35.04
CA ALA A 112 7.96 20.52 34.87
C ALA A 112 6.90 21.00 33.87
N VAL A 113 6.51 22.28 33.94
CA VAL A 113 5.57 22.90 32.98
C VAL A 113 6.18 22.92 31.58
N LYS A 114 7.45 23.31 31.43
CA LYS A 114 8.17 23.33 30.15
C LYS A 114 8.25 21.94 29.53
N SER A 115 8.54 20.91 30.33
CA SER A 115 8.59 19.52 29.87
C SER A 115 7.22 19.05 29.34
N ARG A 116 6.13 19.33 30.08
CA ARG A 116 4.76 19.02 29.63
C ARG A 116 4.38 19.76 28.34
N LEU A 117 4.76 21.03 28.22
CA LEU A 117 4.52 21.83 27.02
C LEU A 117 5.24 21.22 25.81
N ASN A 118 6.50 20.82 25.98
CA ASN A 118 7.27 20.16 24.92
C ASN A 118 6.65 18.83 24.49
N ALA A 119 6.21 18.00 25.44
CA ALA A 119 5.51 16.75 25.13
C ALA A 119 4.23 17.01 24.32
N LYS A 120 3.41 17.98 24.74
CA LYS A 120 2.20 18.38 24.02
C LYS A 120 2.50 18.93 22.62
N MET A 121 3.60 19.67 22.47
CA MET A 121 4.03 20.16 21.15
C MET A 121 4.40 18.99 20.21
N GLN A 122 5.05 17.94 20.72
CA GLN A 122 5.34 16.75 19.91
C GLN A 122 4.08 15.97 19.54
N GLU A 123 3.15 15.79 20.48
CA GLU A 123 1.85 15.18 20.19
C GLU A 123 1.10 15.93 19.07
N ILE A 124 1.11 17.27 19.10
CA ILE A 124 0.47 18.09 18.05
C ILE A 124 1.16 17.90 16.70
N ARG A 125 2.50 17.78 16.66
CA ARG A 125 3.23 17.52 15.42
C ARG A 125 2.87 16.16 14.83
N ILE A 126 2.85 15.12 15.67
CA ILE A 126 2.46 13.77 15.26
C ILE A 126 1.01 13.76 14.76
N ALA A 127 0.08 14.40 15.47
CA ALA A 127 -1.31 14.51 15.06
C ALA A 127 -1.47 15.19 13.69
N ARG A 128 -0.71 16.26 13.41
CA ARG A 128 -0.70 16.91 12.09
C ARG A 128 -0.17 15.99 10.99
N GLN A 129 0.89 15.25 11.26
CA GLN A 129 1.43 14.28 10.29
C GLN A 129 0.41 13.19 9.97
N LEU A 130 -0.20 12.57 10.99
CA LEU A 130 -1.27 11.58 10.84
C LEU A 130 -2.47 12.15 10.07
N SER A 131 -2.90 13.37 10.41
CA SER A 131 -4.02 14.02 9.72
C SER A 131 -3.74 14.30 8.24
N THR A 132 -2.46 14.41 7.87
CA THR A 132 -2.02 14.57 6.47
C THR A 132 -1.95 13.24 5.74
N GLN A 133 -1.57 12.16 6.44
CA GLN A 133 -1.52 10.81 5.89
C GLN A 133 -2.91 10.19 5.73
N LEU A 134 -3.85 10.51 6.63
CA LEU A 134 -5.18 9.89 6.65
C LEU A 134 -5.94 10.00 5.31
N PRO A 135 -6.00 11.17 4.62
CA PRO A 135 -6.60 11.27 3.29
C PRO A 135 -5.85 10.45 2.24
N GLN A 136 -4.52 10.39 2.29
CA GLN A 136 -3.71 9.64 1.34
C GLN A 136 -3.96 8.14 1.47
N THR A 137 -3.95 7.63 2.71
CA THR A 137 -4.27 6.22 2.99
C THR A 137 -5.72 5.89 2.64
N GLY A 138 -6.65 6.83 2.88
CA GLY A 138 -8.06 6.67 2.51
C GLY A 138 -8.26 6.59 1.00
N ALA A 139 -7.58 7.44 0.23
CA ALA A 139 -7.62 7.42 -1.23
C ALA A 139 -7.05 6.11 -1.79
N ALA A 140 -5.87 5.69 -1.31
CA ALA A 140 -5.25 4.43 -1.73
C ALA A 140 -6.14 3.22 -1.43
N LEU A 141 -6.77 3.19 -0.24
CA LEU A 141 -7.68 2.11 0.13
C LEU A 141 -8.94 2.11 -0.72
N HIS A 142 -9.51 3.29 -1.00
CA HIS A 142 -10.66 3.43 -1.89
C HIS A 142 -10.36 2.92 -3.31
N GLU A 143 -9.20 3.27 -3.87
CA GLU A 143 -8.75 2.77 -5.18
C GLU A 143 -8.59 1.25 -5.19
N LEU A 144 -7.92 0.68 -4.19
CA LEU A 144 -7.77 -0.78 -4.04
C LEU A 144 -9.12 -1.51 -3.90
N LEU A 145 -10.10 -0.91 -3.22
CA LEU A 145 -11.44 -1.48 -3.10
C LEU A 145 -12.21 -1.44 -4.42
N LEU A 146 -12.08 -0.36 -5.20
CA LEU A 146 -12.68 -0.28 -6.54
C LEU A 146 -12.10 -1.35 -7.48
N GLU A 147 -10.79 -1.59 -7.40
CA GLU A 147 -10.14 -2.66 -8.19
C GLU A 147 -10.49 -4.06 -7.69
N GLY A 148 -10.88 -4.20 -6.42
CA GLY A 148 -11.19 -5.47 -5.78
C GLY A 148 -12.26 -6.29 -6.50
N GLU A 149 -13.33 -5.66 -6.99
CA GLU A 149 -14.37 -6.37 -7.76
C GLU A 149 -13.84 -6.92 -9.09
N ASN A 150 -13.02 -6.14 -9.79
CA ASN A 150 -12.41 -6.56 -11.06
C ASN A 150 -11.40 -7.69 -10.82
N LEU A 151 -10.54 -7.56 -9.82
CA LEU A 151 -9.59 -8.61 -9.41
C LEU A 151 -10.31 -9.88 -8.98
N GLN A 152 -11.43 -9.76 -8.25
CA GLN A 152 -12.25 -10.90 -7.86
C GLN A 152 -12.91 -11.58 -9.06
N GLN A 153 -13.42 -10.83 -10.03
CA GLN A 153 -13.95 -11.39 -11.27
C GLN A 153 -12.86 -12.08 -12.09
N GLN A 154 -11.68 -11.48 -12.23
CA GLN A 154 -10.54 -12.09 -12.92
C GLN A 154 -10.08 -13.37 -12.22
N ARG A 155 -9.95 -13.33 -10.90
CA ARG A 155 -9.63 -14.51 -10.07
C ARG A 155 -10.67 -15.60 -10.27
N ASN A 156 -11.96 -15.28 -10.16
CA ASN A 156 -13.02 -16.25 -10.33
C ASN A 156 -13.03 -16.83 -11.75
N ARG A 157 -12.76 -16.02 -12.79
CA ARG A 157 -12.61 -16.51 -14.18
C ARG A 157 -11.39 -17.41 -14.35
N ALA A 158 -10.27 -17.09 -13.71
CA ALA A 158 -9.06 -17.91 -13.75
C ALA A 158 -9.24 -19.22 -12.98
N THR A 159 -9.85 -19.20 -11.80
CA THR A 159 -10.13 -20.38 -10.98
C THR A 159 -11.28 -21.22 -11.56
N SER A 160 -12.28 -20.61 -12.21
CA SER A 160 -13.38 -21.34 -12.86
C SER A 160 -12.91 -22.08 -14.11
N ARG A 161 -11.77 -21.69 -14.69
CA ARG A 161 -11.07 -22.53 -15.65
C ARG A 161 -10.44 -23.68 -14.88
N THR A 162 -11.22 -24.71 -14.58
CA THR A 162 -10.67 -26.05 -14.49
C THR A 162 -10.09 -26.34 -15.86
N ILE A 163 -8.79 -26.12 -16.06
CA ILE A 163 -8.11 -26.66 -17.23
C ILE A 163 -8.28 -28.17 -17.07
N PRO A 164 -9.03 -28.84 -17.94
CA PRO A 164 -9.14 -30.28 -17.88
C PRO A 164 -7.75 -30.81 -18.24
N LEU A 165 -6.93 -31.06 -17.21
CA LEU A 165 -5.52 -31.41 -17.36
C LEU A 165 -5.38 -32.63 -18.27
N ALA A 166 -6.32 -33.57 -18.16
CA ALA A 166 -6.42 -34.74 -19.02
C ALA A 166 -6.68 -34.40 -20.50
N GLU A 167 -7.51 -33.39 -20.81
CA GLU A 167 -7.72 -32.96 -22.19
C GLU A 167 -6.51 -32.20 -22.72
N ALA A 168 -5.90 -31.33 -21.91
CA ALA A 168 -4.68 -30.62 -22.29
C ALA A 168 -3.53 -31.59 -22.57
N GLU A 169 -3.34 -32.59 -21.71
CA GLU A 169 -2.36 -33.66 -21.90
C GLU A 169 -2.65 -34.46 -23.18
N LYS A 170 -3.91 -34.84 -23.41
CA LYS A 170 -4.33 -35.52 -24.64
C LYS A 170 -4.06 -34.68 -25.89
N THR A 171 -4.32 -33.38 -25.86
CA THR A 171 -4.05 -32.47 -26.99
C THR A 171 -2.55 -32.36 -27.27
N VAL A 172 -1.72 -32.26 -26.22
CA VAL A 172 -0.26 -32.24 -26.35
C VAL A 172 0.24 -33.57 -26.91
N GLN A 173 -0.25 -34.69 -26.40
CA GLN A 173 0.11 -36.02 -26.88
C GLN A 173 -0.22 -36.20 -28.37
N ASN A 174 -1.43 -35.83 -28.79
CA ASN A 174 -1.84 -35.89 -30.20
C ASN A 174 -0.97 -34.99 -31.09
N SER A 175 -0.54 -33.83 -30.58
CA SER A 175 0.31 -32.89 -31.30
C SER A 175 1.73 -33.44 -31.48
N ILE A 176 2.27 -34.10 -30.44
CA ILE A 176 3.55 -34.82 -30.52
C ILE A 176 3.46 -35.95 -31.55
N GLU A 177 2.41 -36.76 -31.52
CA GLU A 177 2.19 -37.85 -32.47
C GLU A 177 2.10 -37.33 -33.92
N ALA A 178 1.41 -36.22 -34.14
CA ALA A 178 1.32 -35.59 -35.46
C ALA A 178 2.69 -35.10 -35.96
N ILE A 179 3.50 -34.47 -35.10
CA ILE A 179 4.85 -34.03 -35.46
C ILE A 179 5.74 -35.23 -35.78
N VAL A 180 5.69 -36.30 -34.97
CA VAL A 180 6.46 -37.51 -35.22
C VAL A 180 6.09 -38.12 -36.57
N ALA A 181 4.80 -38.25 -36.88
CA ALA A 181 4.35 -38.75 -38.17
C ALA A 181 4.85 -37.88 -39.35
N ASP A 182 4.81 -36.55 -39.20
CA ASP A 182 5.30 -35.63 -40.23
C ASP A 182 6.82 -35.75 -40.43
N THR A 183 7.60 -35.90 -39.34
CA THR A 183 9.04 -36.15 -39.45
C THR A 183 9.37 -37.47 -40.14
N GLU A 184 8.56 -38.52 -39.95
CA GLU A 184 8.75 -39.79 -40.64
C GLU A 184 8.50 -39.65 -42.15
N VAL A 185 7.48 -38.88 -42.53
CA VAL A 185 7.20 -38.55 -43.94
C VAL A 185 8.33 -37.74 -44.56
N GLN A 186 8.86 -36.75 -43.84
CA GLN A 186 10.02 -35.96 -44.29
C GLN A 186 11.27 -36.83 -44.51
N ASN A 187 11.56 -37.75 -43.59
CA ASN A 187 12.68 -38.69 -43.73
C ASN A 187 12.49 -39.64 -44.92
N LYS A 188 11.26 -40.12 -45.16
CA LYS A 188 10.95 -40.90 -46.36
C LYS A 188 11.18 -40.07 -47.61
N LEU A 189 10.71 -38.83 -47.64
CA LEU A 189 10.87 -37.91 -48.77
C LEU A 189 12.34 -37.59 -49.07
N SER A 190 13.18 -37.41 -48.05
CA SER A 190 14.62 -37.19 -48.26
C SER A 190 15.32 -38.39 -48.89
N ASN A 191 14.83 -39.61 -48.60
CA ASN A 191 15.41 -40.84 -49.12
C ASN A 191 14.93 -41.17 -50.55
N VAL A 192 13.79 -40.62 -51.00
CA VAL A 192 13.26 -40.85 -52.36
C VAL A 192 14.29 -40.54 -53.43
N SER A 193 15.03 -39.42 -53.32
CA SER A 193 16.05 -39.07 -54.33
C SER A 193 17.18 -40.11 -54.40
N SER A 194 17.59 -40.67 -53.27
CA SER A 194 18.60 -41.73 -53.25
C SER A 194 18.05 -43.04 -53.82
N ASP A 195 16.79 -43.37 -53.51
CA ASP A 195 16.13 -44.57 -53.99
C ASP A 195 15.88 -44.51 -55.51
N GLU A 196 15.51 -43.33 -56.04
CA GLU A 196 15.37 -43.06 -57.47
C GLU A 196 16.70 -43.31 -58.20
N VAL A 197 17.80 -42.70 -57.72
CA VAL A 197 19.13 -42.90 -58.32
C VAL A 197 19.54 -44.38 -58.28
N ALA A 198 19.31 -45.07 -57.16
CA ALA A 198 19.64 -46.50 -57.03
C ALA A 198 18.80 -47.39 -57.97
N LEU A 199 17.55 -47.00 -58.24
CA LEU A 199 16.69 -47.69 -59.20
C LEU A 199 17.12 -47.41 -60.64
N ASP A 200 17.47 -46.18 -60.98
CA ASP A 200 17.97 -45.83 -62.31
C ASP A 200 19.25 -46.58 -62.65
N GLU A 201 20.19 -46.70 -61.70
CA GLU A 201 21.39 -47.52 -61.87
C GLU A 201 21.10 -49.00 -62.08
N LYS A 202 20.04 -49.54 -61.44
CA LYS A 202 19.60 -50.92 -61.66
C LYS A 202 18.97 -51.09 -63.04
N ILE A 203 18.15 -50.13 -63.45
CA ILE A 203 17.51 -50.11 -64.78
C ILE A 203 18.58 -50.04 -65.87
N GLU A 204 19.55 -49.14 -65.77
CA GLU A 204 20.64 -49.04 -66.75
C GLU A 204 21.45 -50.34 -66.83
N ARG A 205 21.81 -50.95 -65.69
CA ARG A 205 22.52 -52.23 -65.68
C ARG A 205 21.71 -53.31 -66.39
N LYS A 206 20.42 -53.42 -66.09
CA LYS A 206 19.53 -54.40 -66.74
C LYS A 206 19.33 -54.12 -68.23
N ALA A 207 19.23 -52.85 -68.64
CA ALA A 207 19.14 -52.47 -70.03
C ALA A 207 20.40 -52.86 -70.81
N ARG A 208 21.60 -52.62 -70.24
CA ARG A 208 22.88 -53.04 -70.82
C ARG A 208 22.99 -54.56 -70.95
N GLU A 209 22.64 -55.30 -69.89
CA GLU A 209 22.59 -56.77 -69.91
C GLU A 209 21.64 -57.29 -71.00
N TYR A 210 20.45 -56.70 -71.09
CA TYR A 210 19.45 -57.06 -72.09
C TYR A 210 19.94 -56.78 -73.51
N GLU A 211 20.53 -55.62 -73.76
CA GLU A 211 21.06 -55.27 -75.08
C GLU A 211 22.19 -56.22 -75.51
N GLN A 212 23.06 -56.62 -74.58
CA GLN A 212 24.09 -57.62 -74.84
C GLN A 212 23.50 -58.99 -75.18
N MET A 213 22.50 -59.45 -74.42
CA MET A 213 21.81 -60.70 -74.70
C MET A 213 21.06 -60.66 -76.03
N GLN A 214 20.42 -59.54 -76.36
CA GLN A 214 19.74 -59.34 -77.63
C GLN A 214 20.72 -59.38 -78.81
N LYS A 215 21.87 -58.69 -78.71
CA LYS A 215 22.95 -58.77 -79.72
C LYS A 215 23.46 -60.20 -79.88
N ARG A 216 23.61 -60.95 -78.78
CA ARG A 216 24.02 -62.36 -78.80
C ARG A 216 22.96 -63.24 -79.46
N TYR A 217 21.69 -63.00 -79.18
CA TYR A 217 20.55 -63.71 -79.78
C TYR A 217 20.48 -63.48 -81.29
N VAL A 218 20.54 -62.22 -81.75
CA VAL A 218 20.54 -61.89 -83.19
C VAL A 218 21.73 -62.54 -83.91
N LYS A 219 22.93 -62.50 -83.30
CA LYS A 219 24.08 -63.23 -83.85
C LYS A 219 23.80 -64.72 -83.94
N LEU A 220 23.28 -65.34 -82.89
CA LEU A 220 22.96 -66.77 -82.89
C LEU A 220 21.92 -67.12 -83.97
N GLN A 221 20.92 -66.27 -84.20
CA GLN A 221 19.94 -66.44 -85.28
C GLN A 221 20.57 -66.35 -86.68
N SER A 222 21.62 -65.55 -86.85
CA SER A 222 22.36 -65.45 -88.12
C SER A 222 23.34 -66.60 -88.37
N PHE A 223 23.67 -67.39 -87.35
CA PHE A 223 24.53 -68.57 -87.51
C PHE A 223 23.72 -69.73 -88.09
N ARG A 224 24.10 -70.18 -89.28
CA ARG A 224 23.64 -71.46 -89.85
C ARG A 224 24.23 -72.60 -89.01
N PRO A 225 23.42 -73.49 -88.41
CA PRO A 225 23.94 -74.60 -87.62
C PRO A 225 24.83 -75.53 -88.45
N GLN A 226 25.92 -76.02 -87.86
CA GLN A 226 26.98 -76.79 -88.54
C GLN A 226 26.47 -78.06 -89.24
N TYR A 227 25.41 -78.69 -88.73
CA TYR A 227 24.82 -79.91 -89.30
C TYR A 227 23.65 -79.63 -90.26
N MET A 228 23.31 -78.36 -90.53
CA MET A 228 22.21 -78.05 -91.47
C MET A 228 22.54 -78.52 -92.88
N ASP A 229 23.79 -78.43 -93.31
CA ASP A 229 24.18 -78.86 -94.65
C ASP A 229 24.08 -80.38 -94.80
N GLU A 230 24.42 -81.15 -93.76
CA GLU A 230 24.22 -82.59 -93.73
C GLU A 230 22.73 -82.95 -93.71
N TYR A 231 21.93 -82.22 -92.92
CA TYR A 231 20.49 -82.40 -92.85
C TYR A 231 19.83 -82.16 -94.23
N GLU A 232 20.11 -81.02 -94.88
CA GLU A 232 19.57 -80.71 -96.21
C GLU A 232 20.00 -81.75 -97.25
N ARG A 233 21.25 -82.23 -97.18
CA ARG A 233 21.73 -83.30 -98.07
C ARG A 233 21.00 -84.63 -97.84
N LEU A 234 20.76 -85.00 -96.58
CA LEU A 234 19.98 -86.19 -96.24
C LEU A 234 18.52 -86.05 -96.64
N GLU A 235 17.94 -84.86 -96.49
CA GLU A 235 16.56 -84.55 -96.91
C GLU A 235 16.40 -84.63 -98.44
N SER A 236 17.36 -84.10 -99.22
CA SER A 236 17.36 -84.25 -100.68
C SER A 236 17.43 -85.72 -101.09
N LYS A 237 18.32 -86.51 -100.49
CA LYS A 237 18.38 -87.97 -100.74
C LYS A 237 17.08 -88.67 -100.36
N LEU A 238 16.45 -88.26 -99.26
CA LEU A 238 15.17 -88.80 -98.85
C LEU A 238 14.08 -88.49 -99.90
N LYS A 239 14.03 -87.27 -100.42
CA LYS A 239 13.12 -86.86 -101.50
C LYS A 239 13.36 -87.68 -102.77
N GLU A 240 14.62 -87.83 -103.20
CA GLU A 240 14.98 -88.68 -104.34
C GLU A 240 14.52 -90.13 -104.14
N LEU A 241 14.70 -90.69 -102.94
CA LEU A 241 14.23 -92.04 -102.62
C LEU A 241 12.69 -92.13 -102.63
N TYR A 242 11.99 -91.11 -102.16
CA TYR A 242 10.53 -91.05 -102.22
C TYR A 242 10.01 -90.92 -103.66
N GLU A 243 10.68 -90.16 -104.53
CA GLU A 243 10.33 -90.08 -105.96
C GLU A 243 10.61 -91.41 -106.67
N LEU A 244 11.73 -92.08 -106.38
CA LEU A 244 12.02 -93.43 -106.87
C LEU A 244 11.00 -94.48 -106.42
N LEU A 245 10.43 -94.32 -105.23
CA LEU A 245 9.35 -95.15 -104.70
C LEU A 245 7.98 -94.82 -105.32
N GLN A 246 7.78 -93.62 -105.88
CA GLN A 246 6.56 -93.25 -106.61
C GLN A 246 6.56 -93.68 -108.09
N TYR A 247 7.74 -94.00 -108.65
CA TYR A 247 7.90 -94.52 -110.02
C TYR A 247 8.10 -96.05 -110.09
N ARG A 248 7.84 -96.76 -108.98
CA ARG A 248 7.70 -98.22 -108.90
C ARG A 248 6.26 -98.59 -108.57
#